data_AF-A0A1Q3BUR4-F1
#
_entry.id   AF-A0A1Q3BUR4-F1
#
_cell.length_a   1.000
_cell.length_b   1.000
_cell.length_c   1.000
_cell.angle_alpha   90.00
_cell.angle_beta   90.00
_cell.angle_gamma   90.00
#
_symmetry.space_group_name_H-M   'P 1'
#
loop_
_entity.id
_entity.type
_entity.pdbx_description
1 polymer ?
#
loop_
_entity_poly.entity_id
_entity_poly.type
_entity_poly.pdbx_seq_one_letter_code
_entity_poly.pdbx_strand_id
1 'polypeptide(L)'
;MVSSFESSSIVASIILLFLLVTPSSCTNNTISELCGNTRDPAYCQEFMRYLPATDLKALAKTVISIAHNSASRTQLYIGWLAKHAINPQLKQHYMTCSKYYTESLREIDLAQKYLASGDYKGVNIVAGAMDNAGYCDIEIRKPPADSSLLNRANRELENICSIIMAIASELIHHVNA
;
A
#
# COMPACT_ATOMS: atom_id res chain seq x y z
N MET A 1 -49.42 33.82 -25.08
CA MET A 1 -47.94 33.76 -25.09
C MET A 1 -47.53 32.75 -24.05
N VAL A 2 -46.92 31.66 -24.50
CA VAL A 2 -46.67 30.45 -23.71
C VAL A 2 -45.52 30.68 -22.73
N SER A 3 -45.69 30.05 -21.56
CA SER A 3 -44.85 29.99 -20.37
C SER A 3 -43.34 30.10 -20.60
N SER A 4 -42.73 31.06 -19.90
CA SER A 4 -41.29 31.10 -19.65
C SER A 4 -41.04 30.92 -18.15
N PHE A 5 -41.10 29.69 -17.64
CA PHE A 5 -40.68 29.37 -16.26
C PHE A 5 -40.31 27.88 -16.05
N GLU A 6 -39.70 27.23 -17.04
CA GLU A 6 -39.26 25.81 -16.91
C GLU A 6 -37.76 25.68 -16.56
N SER A 7 -36.99 26.77 -16.60
CA SER A 7 -35.52 26.72 -16.44
C SER A 7 -35.05 26.72 -14.98
N SER A 8 -35.90 27.08 -14.01
CA SER A 8 -35.51 27.22 -12.60
C SER A 8 -35.40 25.88 -11.86
N SER A 9 -36.17 24.87 -12.30
CA SER A 9 -36.24 23.57 -11.61
C SER A 9 -34.99 22.72 -11.87
N ILE A 10 -34.46 22.77 -13.09
CA ILE A 10 -33.31 21.96 -13.53
C ILE A 10 -32.02 22.41 -12.81
N VAL A 11 -31.82 23.72 -12.64
CA VAL A 11 -30.63 24.26 -11.96
C VAL A 11 -30.65 23.91 -10.47
N ALA A 12 -31.82 23.95 -9.83
CA ALA A 12 -31.99 23.53 -8.45
C ALA A 12 -31.70 22.02 -8.27
N SER A 13 -32.16 21.17 -9.20
CA SER A 13 -31.88 19.72 -9.19
C SER A 13 -30.40 19.38 -9.37
N ILE A 14 -29.66 20.13 -10.20
CA ILE A 14 -28.21 19.90 -10.39
C ILE A 14 -27.42 20.30 -9.14
N ILE A 15 -27.78 21.39 -8.45
CA ILE A 15 -27.11 21.82 -7.22
C ILE A 15 -27.33 20.81 -6.08
N LEU A 16 -28.50 20.18 -5.99
CA LEU A 16 -28.80 19.11 -5.03
C LEU A 16 -27.98 17.83 -5.28
N LEU A 17 -27.68 17.49 -6.55
CA LEU A 17 -26.86 16.32 -6.90
C LEU A 17 -25.39 16.49 -6.48
N PHE A 18 -24.84 17.70 -6.52
CA PHE A 18 -23.45 17.96 -6.09
C PHE A 18 -23.28 17.98 -4.55
N LEU A 19 -24.34 18.23 -3.78
CA LEU A 19 -24.30 18.22 -2.30
C LEU A 19 -24.30 16.80 -1.69
N LEU A 20 -24.57 15.76 -2.49
CA LEU A 20 -24.57 14.37 -2.03
C LEU A 20 -23.18 13.71 -2.05
N VAL A 21 -22.19 14.34 -2.69
CA VAL A 21 -20.80 13.85 -2.67
C VAL A 21 -20.10 14.43 -1.45
N THR A 22 -20.45 13.93 -0.26
CA THR A 22 -19.62 14.17 0.91
C THR A 22 -18.34 13.34 0.75
N PRO A 23 -17.14 13.95 0.82
CA PRO A 23 -15.92 13.16 0.89
C PRO A 23 -15.98 12.35 2.19
N SER A 24 -16.09 11.03 2.06
CA SER A 24 -16.05 10.10 3.18
C SER A 24 -14.64 10.11 3.76
N SER A 25 -14.42 10.98 4.75
CA SER A 25 -13.24 10.92 5.60
C SER A 25 -13.21 9.56 6.30
N CYS A 26 -12.06 8.88 6.30
CA CYS A 26 -11.90 7.64 7.06
C CYS A 26 -12.22 7.89 8.54
N THR A 27 -13.32 7.33 9.04
CA THR A 27 -13.69 7.43 10.45
C THR A 27 -12.94 6.38 11.28
N ASN A 28 -12.90 6.51 12.61
CA ASN A 28 -12.27 5.52 13.48
C ASN A 28 -12.87 4.10 13.31
N ASN A 29 -14.17 4.00 13.02
CA ASN A 29 -14.82 2.72 12.76
C ASN A 29 -14.33 2.11 11.44
N THR A 30 -14.20 2.93 10.39
CA THR A 30 -13.64 2.54 9.09
C THR A 30 -12.20 2.03 9.22
N ILE A 31 -11.37 2.66 10.07
CA ILE A 31 -9.99 2.22 10.32
C ILE A 31 -9.96 0.87 11.05
N SER A 32 -10.84 0.66 12.03
CA SER A 32 -10.91 -0.60 12.76
C SER A 32 -11.33 -1.77 11.87
N GLU A 33 -12.33 -1.56 11.01
CA GLU A 33 -12.78 -2.55 10.02
C GLU A 33 -11.67 -2.88 9.02
N LEU A 34 -11.05 -1.85 8.45
CA LEU A 34 -9.92 -1.98 7.51
C LEU A 34 -8.75 -2.74 8.14
N CYS A 35 -8.32 -2.38 9.35
CA CYS A 35 -7.21 -3.04 10.02
C CYS A 35 -7.53 -4.48 10.42
N GLY A 36 -8.80 -4.80 10.67
CA GLY A 36 -9.25 -6.18 10.93
C GLY A 36 -8.98 -7.14 9.77
N ASN A 37 -8.86 -6.62 8.54
CA ASN A 37 -8.59 -7.38 7.33
C ASN A 37 -7.10 -7.44 6.96
N THR A 38 -6.19 -6.99 7.83
CA THR A 38 -4.75 -7.01 7.59
C THR A 38 -4.06 -8.19 8.28
N ARG A 39 -2.84 -8.53 7.83
CA ARG A 39 -2.01 -9.60 8.42
C ARG A 39 -1.59 -9.31 9.86
N ASP A 40 -1.43 -8.03 10.20
CA ASP A 40 -1.10 -7.58 11.55
C ASP A 40 -2.00 -6.39 11.92
N PRO A 41 -3.18 -6.66 12.51
CA PRO A 41 -4.14 -5.62 12.88
C PRO A 41 -3.58 -4.61 13.88
N ALA A 42 -2.70 -5.03 14.79
CA ALA A 42 -2.11 -4.14 15.79
C ALA A 42 -1.12 -3.18 15.13
N TYR A 43 -0.25 -3.69 14.25
CA TYR A 43 0.62 -2.85 13.44
C TYR A 43 -0.18 -1.88 12.57
N CYS A 44 -1.25 -2.34 11.92
CA CYS A 44 -2.11 -1.47 11.12
C CYS A 44 -2.69 -0.33 11.97
N GLN A 45 -3.27 -0.63 13.13
CA GLN A 45 -3.82 0.40 14.01
C GLN A 45 -2.78 1.43 14.44
N GLU A 46 -1.58 0.97 14.81
CA GLU A 46 -0.48 1.86 15.17
C GLU A 46 -0.03 2.71 13.97
N PHE A 47 0.15 2.09 12.81
CA PHE A 47 0.56 2.74 11.57
C PHE A 47 -0.42 3.85 11.15
N MET A 48 -1.73 3.58 11.25
CA MET A 48 -2.79 4.52 10.86
C MET A 48 -2.87 5.75 11.78
N ARG A 49 -2.42 5.66 13.05
CA ARG A 49 -2.40 6.82 13.97
C ARG A 49 -1.48 7.94 13.50
N TYR A 50 -0.49 7.63 12.68
CA TYR A 50 0.48 8.60 12.16
C TYR A 50 0.07 9.17 10.80
N LEU A 51 -1.05 8.71 10.23
CA LEU A 51 -1.54 9.16 8.94
C LEU A 51 -2.64 10.22 9.09
N PRO A 52 -2.72 11.18 8.17
CA PRO A 52 -3.78 12.18 8.21
C PRO A 52 -5.13 11.50 7.93
N ALA A 53 -6.18 11.99 8.60
CA ALA A 53 -7.56 11.58 8.32
C ALA A 53 -8.00 12.16 6.96
N THR A 54 -7.82 11.40 5.89
CA THR A 54 -8.20 11.76 4.52
C THR A 54 -9.23 10.77 3.96
N ASP A 55 -9.68 10.96 2.71
CA ASP A 55 -10.42 9.92 2.00
C ASP A 55 -9.53 8.69 1.70
N LEU A 56 -10.18 7.56 1.39
CA LEU A 56 -9.52 6.27 1.15
C LEU A 56 -8.53 6.30 -0.02
N LYS A 57 -8.78 7.11 -1.06
CA LYS A 57 -7.89 7.18 -2.23
C LYS A 57 -6.61 7.95 -1.90
N ALA A 58 -6.74 9.08 -1.21
CA ALA A 58 -5.60 9.84 -0.69
C ALA A 58 -4.80 9.00 0.32
N LEU A 59 -5.49 8.22 1.16
CA LEU A 59 -4.87 7.30 2.10
C LEU A 59 -4.08 6.20 1.36
N ALA A 60 -4.69 5.51 0.39
CA ALA A 60 -4.03 4.49 -0.43
C ALA A 60 -2.74 5.04 -1.08
N LYS A 61 -2.82 6.25 -1.66
CA LYS A 61 -1.66 6.91 -2.28
C LYS A 61 -0.54 7.15 -1.27
N THR A 62 -0.88 7.58 -0.06
CA THR A 62 0.08 7.83 1.02
C THR A 62 0.76 6.53 1.45
N VAL A 63 -0.02 5.48 1.70
CA VAL A 63 0.52 4.18 2.14
C VAL A 63 1.38 3.53 1.05
N ILE A 64 0.98 3.60 -0.22
CA ILE A 64 1.80 3.14 -1.36
C ILE A 64 3.14 3.89 -1.42
N SER A 65 3.14 5.21 -1.22
CA SER A 65 4.39 5.98 -1.17
C SER A 65 5.28 5.56 0.01
N ILE A 66 4.71 5.21 1.16
CA ILE A 66 5.45 4.70 2.31
C ILE A 66 6.04 3.32 1.99
N ALA A 67 5.29 2.43 1.35
CA ALA A 67 5.78 1.13 0.89
C ALA A 67 6.97 1.29 -0.06
N HIS A 68 6.85 2.16 -1.06
CA HIS A 68 7.92 2.44 -2.01
C HIS A 68 9.20 2.93 -1.30
N ASN A 69 9.05 3.87 -0.36
CA ASN A 69 10.18 4.40 0.41
C ASN A 69 10.82 3.34 1.31
N SER A 70 10.00 2.49 1.95
CA SER A 70 10.46 1.36 2.76
C SER A 70 11.24 0.36 1.90
N ALA A 71 10.68 -0.08 0.78
CA ALA A 71 11.32 -0.97 -0.17
C ALA A 71 12.64 -0.39 -0.72
N SER A 72 12.65 0.90 -1.08
CA SER A 72 13.84 1.59 -1.60
C SER A 72 14.97 1.63 -0.58
N ARG A 73 14.65 2.01 0.67
CA ARG A 73 15.63 2.02 1.76
C ARG A 73 16.18 0.64 2.04
N THR A 74 15.32 -0.37 2.05
CA THR A 74 15.74 -1.75 2.28
C THR A 74 16.60 -2.27 1.14
N GLN A 75 16.29 -1.94 -0.10
CA GLN A 75 17.12 -2.28 -1.27
C GLN A 75 18.52 -1.69 -1.15
N LEU A 76 18.64 -0.42 -0.75
CA LEU A 76 19.93 0.22 -0.48
C LEU A 76 20.69 -0.48 0.65
N TYR A 77 19.99 -0.85 1.73
CA TYR A 77 20.57 -1.56 2.86
C TYR A 77 21.07 -2.95 2.46
N ILE A 78 20.30 -3.71 1.68
CA ILE A 78 20.72 -5.00 1.11
C ILE A 78 21.98 -4.81 0.26
N GLY A 79 22.03 -3.77 -0.58
CA GLY A 79 23.21 -3.46 -1.39
C GLY A 79 24.44 -3.18 -0.53
N TRP A 80 24.26 -2.45 0.58
CA TRP A 80 25.33 -2.20 1.55
C TRP A 80 25.79 -3.52 2.22
N LEU A 81 24.86 -4.36 2.67
CA LEU A 81 25.16 -5.66 3.26
C LEU A 81 25.94 -6.58 2.29
N ALA A 82 25.48 -6.69 1.04
CA ALA A 82 26.13 -7.47 0.00
C ALA A 82 27.56 -7.01 -0.31
N LYS A 83 27.82 -5.70 -0.24
CA LYS A 83 29.15 -5.13 -0.47
C LYS A 83 30.13 -5.46 0.66
N HIS A 84 29.65 -5.54 1.90
CA HIS A 84 30.49 -5.74 3.09
C HIS A 84 30.51 -7.19 3.60
N ALA A 85 29.70 -8.08 3.02
CA ALA A 85 29.70 -9.49 3.36
C ALA A 85 31.03 -10.17 3.01
N ILE A 86 31.74 -10.66 4.03
CA ILE A 86 32.97 -11.45 3.88
C ILE A 86 32.64 -12.86 3.42
N ASN A 87 31.56 -13.45 3.94
CA ASN A 87 31.14 -14.79 3.57
C ASN A 87 30.47 -14.78 2.18
N PRO A 88 30.97 -15.55 1.19
CA PRO A 88 30.41 -15.56 -0.16
C PRO A 88 28.96 -16.07 -0.25
N GLN A 89 28.58 -17.03 0.58
CA GLN A 89 27.21 -17.55 0.62
C GLN A 89 26.25 -16.51 1.20
N LEU A 90 26.64 -15.83 2.28
CA LEU A 90 25.86 -14.73 2.85
C LEU A 90 25.70 -13.58 1.85
N LYS A 91 26.76 -13.24 1.12
CA LYS A 91 26.70 -12.28 0.02
C LYS A 91 25.69 -12.68 -1.04
N GLN A 92 25.63 -13.98 -1.39
CA GLN A 92 24.67 -14.50 -2.34
C GLN A 92 23.23 -14.38 -1.83
N HIS A 93 22.98 -14.64 -0.53
CA HIS A 93 21.66 -14.42 0.07
C HIS A 93 21.20 -12.96 -0.09
N TYR A 94 22.08 -12.00 0.22
CA TYR A 94 21.78 -10.58 0.01
C TYR A 94 21.56 -10.23 -1.46
N MET A 95 22.35 -10.76 -2.39
CA MET A 95 22.14 -10.53 -3.82
C MET A 95 20.81 -11.10 -4.32
N THR A 96 20.37 -12.24 -3.79
CA THR A 96 19.06 -12.82 -4.08
C THR A 96 17.94 -11.93 -3.53
N CYS A 97 18.04 -11.48 -2.27
CA CYS A 97 17.15 -10.49 -1.69
C CYS A 97 17.05 -9.20 -2.53
N SER A 98 18.19 -8.73 -3.06
CA SER A 98 18.21 -7.52 -3.88
C SER A 98 17.39 -7.67 -5.17
N LYS A 99 17.32 -8.88 -5.74
CA LYS A 99 16.44 -9.15 -6.89
C LYS A 99 14.97 -9.11 -6.47
N TYR A 100 14.61 -9.73 -5.34
CA TYR A 100 13.25 -9.66 -4.82
C TYR A 100 12.80 -8.22 -4.56
N TYR A 101 13.63 -7.39 -3.94
CA TYR A 101 13.28 -5.98 -3.70
C TYR A 101 13.25 -5.11 -4.97
N THR A 102 14.01 -5.47 -6.01
CA THR A 102 13.87 -4.84 -7.33
C THR A 102 12.48 -5.12 -7.91
N GLU A 103 12.00 -6.35 -7.76
CA GLU A 103 10.67 -6.75 -8.21
C GLU A 103 9.57 -6.11 -7.36
N SER A 104 9.73 -6.10 -6.03
CA SER A 104 8.81 -5.39 -5.12
C SER A 104 8.64 -3.92 -5.51
N LEU A 105 9.72 -3.21 -5.84
CA LEU A 105 9.65 -1.81 -6.28
C LEU A 105 8.84 -1.67 -7.57
N ARG A 106 9.04 -2.57 -8.54
CA ARG A 106 8.29 -2.59 -9.81
C ARG A 106 6.79 -2.80 -9.56
N GLU A 107 6.43 -3.69 -8.66
CA GLU A 107 5.04 -4.00 -8.31
C GLU A 107 4.37 -2.82 -7.58
N ILE A 108 5.10 -2.17 -6.66
CA ILE A 108 4.61 -0.97 -5.96
C ILE A 108 4.40 0.20 -6.94
N ASP A 109 5.31 0.40 -7.89
CA ASP A 109 5.16 1.41 -8.96
C ASP A 109 3.93 1.15 -9.84
N LEU A 110 3.66 -0.12 -10.15
CA LEU A 110 2.45 -0.50 -10.88
C LEU A 110 1.20 -0.25 -10.05
N ALA A 111 1.20 -0.59 -8.76
CA ALA A 111 0.08 -0.30 -7.86
C ALA A 111 -0.25 1.19 -7.80
N GLN A 112 0.77 2.06 -7.80
CA GLN A 112 0.57 3.50 -7.88
C GLN A 112 -0.12 3.93 -9.19
N LYS A 113 0.25 3.33 -10.33
CA LYS A 113 -0.39 3.58 -11.63
C LYS A 113 -1.83 3.08 -11.67
N TYR A 114 -2.09 1.89 -11.13
CA TYR A 114 -3.44 1.33 -11.03
C TYR A 114 -4.34 2.22 -10.16
N LEU A 115 -3.88 2.65 -8.98
CA LEU A 115 -4.61 3.59 -8.13
C LEU A 115 -4.92 4.91 -8.85
N ALA A 116 -3.96 5.45 -9.60
CA ALA A 116 -4.14 6.70 -10.35
C ALA A 116 -5.23 6.55 -11.44
N SER A 117 -5.27 5.40 -12.11
CA SER A 117 -6.27 5.07 -13.14
C SER A 117 -7.64 4.66 -12.58
N GLY A 118 -7.77 4.48 -11.26
CA GLY A 118 -8.99 3.99 -10.62
C GLY A 118 -9.19 2.48 -10.69
N ASP A 119 -8.19 1.72 -11.16
CA ASP A 119 -8.19 0.26 -11.14
C ASP A 119 -7.80 -0.26 -9.74
N TYR A 120 -8.76 -0.25 -8.82
CA TYR A 120 -8.52 -0.68 -7.44
C TYR A 120 -8.25 -2.19 -7.33
N LYS A 121 -8.70 -3.01 -8.29
CA LYS A 121 -8.35 -4.43 -8.35
C LYS A 121 -6.88 -4.61 -8.71
N GLY A 122 -6.38 -3.84 -9.68
CA GLY A 122 -4.98 -3.82 -10.09
C GLY A 122 -4.01 -3.43 -8.97
N VAL A 123 -4.45 -2.61 -8.00
CA VAL A 123 -3.64 -2.24 -6.82
C VAL A 123 -3.18 -3.48 -6.03
N ASN A 124 -3.94 -4.58 -6.03
CA ASN A 124 -3.56 -5.82 -5.33
C ASN A 124 -2.29 -6.49 -5.88
N ILE A 125 -1.69 -5.98 -6.97
CA ILE A 125 -0.36 -6.40 -7.42
C ILE A 125 0.72 -6.26 -6.32
N VAL A 126 0.51 -5.41 -5.30
CA VAL A 126 1.41 -5.33 -4.12
C VAL A 126 1.51 -6.64 -3.33
N ALA A 127 0.61 -7.61 -3.54
CA ALA A 127 0.75 -8.95 -2.98
C ALA A 127 2.06 -9.62 -3.43
N GLY A 128 2.50 -9.39 -4.68
CA GLY A 128 3.81 -9.83 -5.14
C GLY A 128 4.95 -9.18 -4.35
N ALA A 129 4.82 -7.90 -4.01
CA ALA A 129 5.85 -7.19 -3.26
C ALA A 129 5.98 -7.72 -1.83
N MET A 130 4.84 -8.09 -1.24
CA MET A 130 4.74 -8.80 0.03
C MET A 130 5.40 -10.19 -0.04
N ASP A 131 5.07 -10.99 -1.06
CA ASP A 131 5.67 -12.32 -1.26
C ASP A 131 7.19 -12.24 -1.44
N ASN A 132 7.67 -11.27 -2.23
CA ASN A 132 9.08 -11.00 -2.46
C ASN A 132 9.83 -10.65 -1.16
N ALA A 133 9.22 -9.85 -0.27
CA ALA A 133 9.78 -9.58 1.06
C ALA A 133 9.86 -10.87 1.91
N GLY A 134 8.83 -11.70 1.87
CA GLY A 134 8.81 -13.01 2.54
C GLY A 134 9.85 -13.99 1.98
N TYR A 135 10.07 -14.02 0.66
CA TYR A 135 11.12 -14.82 0.04
C TYR A 135 12.51 -14.35 0.44
N CYS A 136 12.73 -13.03 0.54
CA CYS A 136 13.97 -12.52 1.10
C CYS A 136 14.15 -12.95 2.56
N ASP A 137 13.11 -12.90 3.39
CA ASP A 137 13.15 -13.34 4.79
C ASP A 137 13.48 -14.83 4.94
N ILE A 138 12.99 -15.68 4.02
CA ILE A 138 13.38 -17.09 3.93
C ILE A 138 14.86 -17.24 3.53
N GLU A 139 15.30 -16.47 2.53
CA GLU A 139 16.67 -16.54 2.00
C GLU A 139 17.71 -16.20 3.07
N ILE A 140 17.49 -15.15 3.86
CA ILE A 140 18.44 -14.68 4.87
C ILE A 140 18.49 -15.56 6.12
N ARG A 141 17.55 -16.50 6.27
CA ARG A 141 17.56 -17.51 7.34
C ARG A 141 18.35 -18.77 6.96
N LYS A 142 18.69 -18.94 5.68
CA LYS A 142 19.53 -20.06 5.23
C LYS A 142 20.94 -19.93 5.81
N PRO A 143 21.62 -21.03 6.17
CA PRO A 143 23.02 -20.96 6.60
C PRO A 143 23.94 -20.48 5.46
N PRO A 144 24.89 -19.57 5.74
CA PRO A 144 25.05 -18.81 6.97
C PRO A 144 23.94 -17.75 7.13
N ALA A 145 23.24 -17.80 8.26
CA ALA A 145 22.12 -16.92 8.51
C ALA A 145 22.57 -15.47 8.70
N ASP A 146 21.74 -14.55 8.24
CA ASP A 146 21.89 -13.13 8.50
C ASP A 146 21.71 -12.81 9.99
N SER A 147 22.55 -11.93 10.50
CA SER A 147 22.46 -11.38 11.87
C SER A 147 22.05 -9.90 11.89
N SER A 148 21.75 -9.32 10.71
CA SER A 148 21.36 -7.93 10.55
C SER A 148 19.88 -7.69 10.92
N LEU A 149 19.38 -6.47 10.64
CA LEU A 149 17.98 -6.09 10.84
C LEU A 149 17.09 -6.32 9.61
N LEU A 150 17.59 -7.00 8.58
CA LEU A 150 16.87 -7.18 7.32
C LEU A 150 15.52 -7.91 7.49
N ASN A 151 15.44 -8.85 8.42
CA ASN A 151 14.19 -9.52 8.77
C ASN A 151 13.09 -8.57 9.27
N ARG A 152 13.45 -7.48 9.98
CA ARG A 152 12.51 -6.46 10.44
C ARG A 152 12.00 -5.64 9.26
N ALA A 153 12.89 -5.26 8.35
CA ALA A 153 12.54 -4.52 7.15
C ALA A 153 11.62 -5.33 6.22
N ASN A 154 11.86 -6.65 6.09
CA ASN A 154 10.98 -7.54 5.33
C ASN A 154 9.56 -7.58 5.92
N ARG A 155 9.44 -7.78 7.24
CA ARG A 155 8.13 -7.77 7.92
C ARG A 155 7.42 -6.42 7.84
N GLU A 156 8.17 -5.32 7.91
CA GLU A 156 7.61 -3.98 7.75
C GLU A 156 6.98 -3.83 6.36
N LEU A 157 7.67 -4.25 5.30
CA LEU A 157 7.11 -4.20 3.95
C LEU A 157 5.90 -5.13 3.77
N GLU A 158 5.95 -6.36 4.30
CA GLU A 158 4.80 -7.28 4.31
C GLU A 158 3.56 -6.61 4.92
N ASN A 159 3.72 -6.01 6.10
CA ASN A 159 2.62 -5.38 6.82
C ASN A 159 2.06 -4.17 6.07
N ILE A 160 2.92 -3.31 5.52
CA ILE A 160 2.48 -2.15 4.73
C ILE A 160 1.72 -2.61 3.47
N CYS A 161 2.22 -3.61 2.74
CA CYS A 161 1.53 -4.16 1.57
C CYS A 161 0.15 -4.74 1.94
N SER A 162 0.03 -5.42 3.07
CA SER A 162 -1.26 -5.92 3.56
C SER A 162 -2.25 -4.78 3.85
N ILE A 163 -1.79 -3.64 4.39
CA ILE A 163 -2.62 -2.44 4.60
C ILE A 163 -3.10 -1.87 3.26
N ILE A 164 -2.22 -1.80 2.25
CA ILE A 164 -2.58 -1.32 0.90
C ILE A 164 -3.70 -2.17 0.31
N MET A 165 -3.60 -3.50 0.42
CA MET A 165 -4.62 -4.42 -0.08
C MET A 165 -5.96 -4.27 0.65
N ALA A 166 -5.93 -4.04 1.97
CA ALA A 166 -7.15 -3.76 2.74
C ALA A 166 -7.81 -2.46 2.27
N ILE A 167 -7.05 -1.38 2.10
CA ILE A 167 -7.58 -0.11 1.56
C ILE A 167 -8.15 -0.30 0.14
N ALA A 168 -7.47 -1.06 -0.73
CA ALA A 168 -7.93 -1.36 -2.07
C ALA A 168 -9.26 -2.14 -2.07
N SER A 169 -9.43 -3.07 -1.13
CA SER A 169 -10.67 -3.82 -0.94
C SER A 169 -11.82 -2.91 -0.54
N GLU A 170 -11.60 -1.99 0.41
CA GLU A 170 -12.59 -0.98 0.78
C GLU A 170 -12.98 -0.07 -0.40
N LEU A 171 -12.00 0.38 -1.19
CA LEU A 171 -12.26 1.18 -2.40
C LEU A 171 -13.11 0.41 -3.43
N ILE A 172 -12.88 -0.89 -3.61
CA ILE A 172 -13.70 -1.74 -4.47
C ILE A 172 -15.14 -1.81 -3.95
N HIS A 173 -15.33 -1.97 -2.63
CA HIS A 173 -16.65 -2.00 -2.04
C HIS A 173 -17.41 -0.68 -2.25
N HIS A 174 -16.77 0.46 -2.02
CA HIS A 174 -17.40 1.78 -2.18
C HIS A 174 -17.77 2.14 -3.62
N VAL A 175 -17.06 1.62 -4.63
CA VAL A 175 -17.39 1.90 -6.04
C VAL A 175 -18.53 1.02 -6.57
N ASN A 176 -18.75 -0.15 -5.98
CA ASN A 176 -19.78 -1.11 -6.41
C ASN A 176 -21.05 -1.08 -5.53
N ALA A 177 -21.10 -0.22 -4.51
CA ALA A 177 -22.25 -0.01 -3.64
C ALA A 177 -23.13 1.15 -4.14
#